data_AF-A0A7R9FAZ2-F1
#
_entry.id   AF-A0A7R9FAZ2-F1
#
_cell.length_a   1.000
_cell.length_b   1.000
_cell.length_c   1.000
_cell.angle_alpha   90.00
_cell.angle_beta   90.00
_cell.angle_gamma   90.00
#
_symmetry.space_group_name_H-M   'P 1'
#
loop_
_entity.id
_entity.type
_entity.pdbx_description
1 polymer ?
#
loop_
_entity_poly.entity_id
_entity_poly.type
_entity_poly.pdbx_seq_one_letter_code
_entity_poly.pdbx_strand_id
1 'polypeptide(L)'
;MDGCTAAYEVSGMNNIPDDTPALFVYYHGAIPIDLYYFISKTFLFKNRLIHTVADRFLFNIPGFSIISEALKVIPGTLQTCSNILKTNHLLAISPGGVYEAQFGNAYYKLMWKKRMGFAKVALEAKVPIIPVFTTNIRESFRSVSLARRLWLKIYTLTKLPIVPIYGGFPVKLRTHVGEPIPYDGNLTPEQLQKKVAASLEELIVKHQKIPGSILRALIERIYEVPKEKSE
;
A
#
# COMPACT_ATOMS: atom_id res chain seq x y z
N MET A 1 27.88 -8.13 9.09
CA MET A 1 27.75 -6.88 9.87
C MET A 1 26.40 -6.30 9.49
N ASP A 2 25.32 -6.84 10.05
CA ASP A 2 23.99 -6.78 9.42
C ASP A 2 23.00 -5.92 10.22
N GLY A 3 23.52 -4.91 10.92
CA GLY A 3 22.75 -3.98 11.74
C GLY A 3 22.54 -2.64 11.04
N CYS A 4 22.04 -2.63 9.81
CA CYS A 4 21.83 -1.37 9.09
C CYS A 4 20.73 -0.54 9.78
N THR A 5 21.14 0.62 10.27
CA THR A 5 20.40 1.64 11.03
C THR A 5 19.40 2.44 10.19
N ALA A 6 19.01 1.93 9.02
CA ALA A 6 18.16 2.65 8.08
C ALA A 6 16.73 2.81 8.64
N ALA A 7 16.20 4.04 8.56
CA ALA A 7 14.82 4.34 8.95
C ALA A 7 13.78 3.62 8.06
N TYR A 8 14.18 3.22 6.85
CA TYR A 8 13.37 2.50 5.88
C TYR A 8 14.13 1.31 5.27
N GLU A 9 13.49 0.14 5.28
CA GLU A 9 14.02 -1.11 4.73
C GLU A 9 12.99 -1.78 3.80
N VAL A 10 13.50 -2.55 2.84
CA VAL A 10 12.66 -3.40 1.97
C VAL A 10 13.18 -4.82 2.04
N SER A 11 12.27 -5.75 2.31
CA SER A 11 12.52 -7.19 2.23
C SER A 11 11.70 -7.79 1.08
N GLY A 12 12.17 -8.90 0.51
CA GLY A 12 11.53 -9.52 -0.66
C GLY A 12 11.82 -8.82 -1.99
N MET A 13 12.90 -8.02 -2.08
CA MET A 13 13.28 -7.32 -3.32
C MET A 13 13.46 -8.27 -4.53
N ASN A 14 13.80 -9.54 -4.29
CA ASN A 14 13.94 -10.56 -5.33
C ASN A 14 12.60 -10.92 -6.00
N ASN A 15 11.46 -10.63 -5.35
CA ASN A 15 10.13 -10.91 -5.89
C ASN A 15 9.69 -9.84 -6.90
N ILE A 16 10.42 -8.72 -7.01
CA ILE A 16 10.18 -7.69 -8.00
C ILE A 16 10.82 -8.13 -9.33
N PRO A 17 10.04 -8.24 -10.43
CA PRO A 17 10.59 -8.62 -11.72
C PRO A 17 11.52 -7.55 -12.29
N ASP A 18 12.61 -7.99 -12.91
CA ASP A 18 13.62 -7.10 -13.50
C ASP A 18 13.22 -6.56 -14.88
N ASP A 19 12.39 -7.29 -15.61
CA ASP A 19 12.10 -7.04 -17.04
C ASP A 19 10.63 -7.23 -17.45
N THR A 20 9.79 -7.79 -16.57
CA THR A 20 8.37 -8.04 -16.82
C THR A 20 7.46 -7.12 -16.00
N PRO A 21 6.19 -6.89 -16.42
CA PRO A 21 5.25 -6.08 -15.67
C PRO A 21 4.69 -6.83 -14.46
N ALA A 22 4.36 -6.09 -13.41
CA ALA A 22 3.65 -6.63 -12.26
C ALA A 22 2.76 -5.54 -11.63
N LEU A 23 1.65 -6.00 -11.03
CA LEU A 23 0.76 -5.15 -10.25
C LEU A 23 1.04 -5.33 -8.75
N PHE A 24 1.59 -4.31 -8.11
CA PHE A 24 1.69 -4.26 -6.65
C PHE A 24 0.34 -3.91 -6.04
N VAL A 25 -0.11 -4.72 -5.10
CA VAL A 25 -1.32 -4.47 -4.29
C VAL A 25 -0.89 -4.26 -2.85
N TYR A 26 -1.13 -3.06 -2.32
CA TYR A 26 -0.58 -2.67 -1.03
C TYR A 26 -1.62 -2.12 -0.05
N TYR A 27 -1.31 -2.28 1.24
CA TYR A 27 -2.10 -1.73 2.34
C TYR A 27 -2.01 -0.20 2.40
N HIS A 28 -3.13 0.51 2.50
CA HIS A 28 -3.09 1.97 2.62
C HIS A 28 -2.84 2.41 4.07
N GLY A 29 -1.74 3.12 4.32
CA GLY A 29 -1.52 3.91 5.55
C GLY A 29 -2.44 5.13 5.67
N ALA A 30 -2.34 5.93 6.73
CA ALA A 30 -3.04 7.23 6.75
C ALA A 30 -2.49 8.17 5.67
N ILE A 31 -1.17 8.16 5.50
CA ILE A 31 -0.42 8.79 4.40
C ILE A 31 0.47 7.69 3.79
N PRO A 32 0.49 7.50 2.47
CA PRO A 32 1.25 6.44 1.81
C PRO A 32 2.74 6.81 1.65
N ILE A 33 3.39 7.24 2.72
CA ILE A 33 4.81 7.66 2.70
C ILE A 33 5.74 6.48 2.36
N ASP A 34 5.34 5.27 2.76
CA ASP A 34 6.02 4.03 2.45
C ASP A 34 6.08 3.74 0.96
N LEU A 35 5.03 4.07 0.22
CA LEU A 35 4.99 3.88 -1.24
C LEU A 35 6.08 4.72 -1.93
N TYR A 36 6.32 5.96 -1.49
CA TYR A 36 7.36 6.80 -2.08
C TYR A 36 8.77 6.26 -1.83
N TYR A 37 9.03 5.76 -0.62
CA TYR A 37 10.28 5.08 -0.33
C TYR A 37 10.43 3.77 -1.11
N PHE A 38 9.33 3.03 -1.29
CA PHE A 38 9.31 1.79 -2.07
C PHE A 38 9.60 2.03 -3.56
N ILE A 39 8.97 3.06 -4.16
CA ILE A 39 9.25 3.50 -5.52
C ILE A 39 10.73 3.85 -5.66
N SER A 40 11.27 4.66 -4.74
CA SER A 40 12.65 5.11 -4.78
C SER A 40 13.64 3.94 -4.67
N LYS A 41 13.42 3.01 -3.74
CA LYS A 41 14.26 1.79 -3.61
C LYS A 41 14.15 0.89 -4.83
N THR A 42 12.94 0.69 -5.37
CA THR A 42 12.76 -0.12 -6.58
C THR A 42 13.49 0.50 -7.76
N PHE A 43 13.39 1.82 -7.95
CA PHE A 43 14.11 2.51 -9.01
C PHE A 43 15.64 2.38 -8.84
N LEU A 44 16.17 2.61 -7.63
CA LEU A 44 17.60 2.55 -7.38
C LEU A 44 18.21 1.14 -7.54
N PHE A 45 17.49 0.09 -7.13
CA PHE A 45 18.04 -1.27 -7.08
C PHE A 45 17.58 -2.17 -8.23
N LYS A 46 16.45 -1.87 -8.88
CA LYS A 46 15.89 -2.65 -9.99
C LYS A 46 15.86 -1.88 -11.31
N ASN A 47 16.22 -0.59 -11.30
CA ASN A 47 16.11 0.29 -12.47
C ASN A 47 14.70 0.26 -13.12
N ARG A 48 13.67 0.08 -12.30
CA ARG A 48 12.28 0.00 -12.72
C ARG A 48 11.47 1.07 -11.98
N LEU A 49 10.71 1.85 -12.75
CA LEU A 49 9.80 2.85 -12.18
C LEU A 49 8.43 2.22 -11.93
N ILE A 50 7.87 2.47 -10.75
CA ILE A 50 6.52 2.04 -10.38
C ILE A 50 5.56 3.21 -10.62
N HIS A 51 4.57 2.99 -11.49
CA HIS A 51 3.45 3.91 -11.68
C HIS A 51 2.47 3.77 -10.52
N THR A 52 1.76 4.84 -10.19
CA THR A 52 0.80 4.83 -9.07
C THR A 52 -0.55 5.42 -9.48
N VAL A 53 -1.59 5.03 -8.76
CA VAL A 53 -2.95 5.51 -8.99
C VAL A 53 -3.38 6.42 -7.85
N ALA A 54 -3.82 7.63 -8.19
CA ALA A 54 -4.41 8.57 -7.24
C ALA A 54 -5.90 8.79 -7.50
N ASP A 55 -6.60 9.21 -6.45
CA ASP A 55 -7.96 9.71 -6.57
C ASP A 55 -7.97 11.04 -7.34
N ARG A 56 -9.03 11.29 -8.12
CA ARG A 56 -9.14 12.43 -9.02
C ARG A 56 -9.05 13.77 -8.29
N PHE A 57 -9.52 13.85 -7.04
CA PHE A 57 -9.50 15.11 -6.31
C PHE A 57 -8.07 15.64 -6.07
N LEU A 58 -7.05 14.76 -6.02
CA LEU A 58 -5.66 15.16 -5.80
C LEU A 58 -5.13 16.03 -6.95
N PHE A 59 -5.61 15.81 -8.17
CA PHE A 59 -5.24 16.59 -9.35
C PHE A 59 -5.81 18.02 -9.34
N ASN A 60 -6.75 18.32 -8.42
CA ASN A 60 -7.25 19.68 -8.21
C ASN A 60 -6.45 20.44 -7.13
N ILE A 61 -5.48 19.80 -6.47
CA ILE A 61 -4.65 20.44 -5.43
C ILE A 61 -3.48 21.18 -6.10
N PRO A 62 -3.31 22.49 -5.84
CA PRO A 62 -2.17 23.25 -6.35
C PRO A 62 -0.83 22.59 -5.97
N GLY A 63 0.07 22.43 -6.94
CA GLY A 63 1.39 21.82 -6.75
C GLY A 63 1.43 20.29 -6.82
N PHE A 64 0.29 19.59 -6.79
CA PHE A 64 0.26 18.13 -6.92
C PHE A 64 0.71 17.64 -8.31
N SER A 65 0.51 18.46 -9.35
CA SER A 65 0.94 18.13 -10.72
C SER A 65 2.44 17.78 -10.80
N ILE A 66 3.29 18.53 -10.09
CA ILE A 66 4.74 18.31 -10.04
C ILE A 66 5.07 16.94 -9.43
N ILE A 67 4.42 16.61 -8.31
CA ILE A 67 4.57 15.31 -7.63
C ILE A 67 4.07 14.19 -8.54
N SER A 68 2.92 14.39 -9.19
CA SER A 68 2.30 13.40 -10.06
C SER A 68 3.16 13.09 -11.29
N GLU A 69 3.85 14.09 -11.83
CA GLU A 69 4.75 13.92 -12.98
C GLU A 69 6.01 13.15 -12.59
N ALA A 70 6.63 13.53 -11.46
CA ALA A 70 7.84 12.89 -10.95
C ALA A 70 7.62 11.42 -10.56
N LEU A 71 6.45 11.10 -9.97
CA LEU A 71 6.13 9.77 -9.45
C LEU A 71 5.17 8.97 -10.35
N LYS A 72 4.91 9.46 -11.57
CA LYS A 72 3.99 8.88 -12.56
C LYS A 72 2.64 8.48 -11.95
N VAL A 73 2.07 9.40 -11.16
CA VAL A 73 0.76 9.26 -10.54
C VAL A 73 -0.30 9.57 -11.59
N ILE A 74 -1.18 8.60 -11.86
CA ILE A 74 -2.24 8.74 -12.87
C ILE A 74 -3.64 8.67 -12.26
N PRO A 75 -4.65 9.30 -12.88
CA PRO A 75 -6.05 9.00 -12.58
C PRO A 75 -6.36 7.56 -13.05
N GLY A 76 -6.74 6.69 -12.11
CA GLY A 76 -6.90 5.27 -12.39
C GLY A 76 -8.23 4.91 -13.05
N THR A 77 -8.24 4.72 -14.36
CA THR A 77 -9.29 3.94 -15.04
C THR A 77 -8.79 2.51 -15.30
N LEU A 78 -9.70 1.57 -15.52
CA LEU A 78 -9.33 0.19 -15.85
C LEU A 78 -8.45 0.14 -17.10
N GLN A 79 -8.80 0.89 -18.14
CA GLN A 79 -8.08 0.94 -19.41
C GLN A 79 -6.68 1.56 -19.26
N THR A 80 -6.56 2.69 -18.57
CA THR A 80 -5.25 3.34 -18.37
C THR A 80 -4.32 2.44 -17.57
N CYS A 81 -4.83 1.83 -16.49
CA CYS A 81 -4.03 0.94 -15.64
C CYS A 81 -3.62 -0.34 -16.37
N SER A 82 -4.52 -0.97 -17.13
CA SER A 82 -4.18 -2.17 -17.89
C SER A 82 -3.20 -1.87 -19.02
N ASN A 83 -3.32 -0.71 -19.67
CA ASN A 83 -2.37 -0.30 -20.72
C ASN A 83 -0.96 -0.12 -20.18
N ILE A 84 -0.78 0.54 -19.03
CA ILE A 84 0.54 0.69 -18.36
C ILE A 84 1.21 -0.67 -18.16
N LEU A 85 0.45 -1.64 -17.66
CA LEU A 85 0.96 -3.00 -17.43
C LEU A 85 1.29 -3.69 -18.77
N LYS A 86 0.42 -3.57 -19.78
CA LYS A 86 0.64 -4.14 -21.13
C LYS A 86 1.85 -3.53 -21.85
N THR A 87 2.23 -2.28 -21.53
CA THR A 87 3.45 -1.63 -22.04
C THR A 87 4.68 -1.92 -21.17
N ASN A 88 4.67 -3.05 -20.44
CA ASN A 88 5.77 -3.53 -19.61
C ASN A 88 6.23 -2.53 -18.53
N HIS A 89 5.29 -1.97 -17.76
CA HIS A 89 5.61 -1.13 -16.61
C HIS A 89 5.08 -1.75 -15.32
N LEU A 90 5.68 -1.34 -14.19
CA LEU A 90 5.19 -1.70 -12.87
C LEU A 90 4.08 -0.73 -12.45
N LEU A 91 3.05 -1.23 -11.77
CA LEU A 91 1.93 -0.43 -11.29
C LEU A 91 1.65 -0.76 -9.82
N ALA A 92 1.35 0.23 -8.98
CA ALA A 92 0.92 0.04 -7.61
C ALA A 92 -0.48 0.59 -7.37
N ILE A 93 -1.35 -0.23 -6.77
CA ILE A 93 -2.73 0.12 -6.43
C ILE A 93 -3.00 -0.28 -4.98
N SER A 94 -3.57 0.65 -4.21
CA SER A 94 -4.19 0.30 -2.93
C SER A 94 -5.71 0.19 -3.09
N PRO A 95 -6.31 -1.01 -2.97
CA PRO A 95 -7.75 -1.20 -3.16
C PRO A 95 -8.58 -0.46 -2.11
N GLY A 96 -8.06 -0.36 -0.88
CA GLY A 96 -8.67 0.36 0.22
C GLY A 96 -8.77 1.87 -0.01
N GLY A 97 -7.81 2.43 -0.74
CA GLY A 97 -7.78 3.83 -1.17
C GLY A 97 -8.05 4.83 -0.04
N VAL A 98 -8.67 5.96 -0.37
CA VAL A 98 -8.99 7.05 0.57
C VAL A 98 -9.86 6.60 1.76
N TYR A 99 -10.72 5.60 1.56
CA TYR A 99 -11.56 5.07 2.64
C TYR A 99 -10.72 4.32 3.68
N GLU A 100 -9.85 3.41 3.23
CA GLU A 100 -8.92 2.73 4.12
C GLU A 100 -7.97 3.75 4.76
N ALA A 101 -7.44 4.70 4.00
CA ALA A 101 -6.55 5.75 4.49
C ALA A 101 -7.12 6.45 5.74
N GLN A 102 -8.36 6.94 5.66
CA GLN A 102 -8.99 7.70 6.75
C GLN A 102 -9.53 6.85 7.90
N PHE A 103 -9.94 5.61 7.62
CA PHE A 103 -10.72 4.82 8.59
C PHE A 103 -10.03 3.56 9.10
N GLY A 104 -8.85 3.22 8.58
CA GLY A 104 -8.01 2.18 9.16
C GLY A 104 -7.49 2.58 10.54
N ASN A 105 -7.09 1.59 11.33
CA ASN A 105 -6.70 1.76 12.72
C ASN A 105 -5.54 0.83 13.09
N ALA A 106 -5.20 0.77 14.37
CA ALA A 106 -4.12 -0.05 14.92
C ALA A 106 -4.29 -1.57 14.70
N TYR A 107 -5.42 -2.04 14.16
CA TYR A 107 -5.65 -3.45 13.88
C TYR A 107 -5.40 -3.83 12.42
N TYR A 108 -5.03 -2.87 11.57
CA TYR A 108 -4.60 -3.13 10.18
C TYR A 108 -5.61 -3.94 9.34
N LYS A 109 -6.89 -3.91 9.68
CA LYS A 109 -7.94 -4.60 8.90
C LYS A 109 -8.05 -4.00 7.50
N LEU A 110 -8.08 -4.86 6.48
CA LEU A 110 -8.32 -4.46 5.10
C LEU A 110 -9.75 -3.90 4.96
N MET A 111 -9.89 -2.75 4.32
CA MET A 111 -11.16 -2.04 4.16
C MET A 111 -11.58 -1.94 2.69
N TRP A 112 -11.39 -3.03 1.94
CA TRP A 112 -11.59 -3.06 0.48
C TRP A 112 -13.07 -3.08 0.07
N LYS A 113 -13.98 -3.52 0.95
CA LYS A 113 -15.42 -3.67 0.67
C LYS A 113 -15.61 -4.52 -0.61
N LYS A 114 -16.40 -4.02 -1.57
CA LYS A 114 -16.65 -4.65 -2.88
C LYS A 114 -15.70 -4.15 -3.98
N ARG A 115 -14.58 -3.49 -3.63
CA ARG A 115 -13.65 -2.94 -4.63
C ARG A 115 -12.76 -4.04 -5.20
N MET A 116 -12.88 -4.24 -6.50
CA MET A 116 -12.18 -5.29 -7.25
C MET A 116 -11.54 -4.74 -8.54
N GLY A 117 -11.39 -3.42 -8.64
CA GLY A 117 -10.83 -2.77 -9.84
C GLY A 117 -9.42 -3.25 -10.16
N PHE A 118 -8.57 -3.41 -9.13
CA PHE A 118 -7.21 -3.95 -9.29
C PHE A 118 -7.20 -5.37 -9.86
N ALA A 119 -8.14 -6.23 -9.43
CA ALA A 119 -8.25 -7.60 -9.91
C ALA A 119 -8.65 -7.62 -11.39
N LYS A 120 -9.60 -6.76 -11.79
CA LYS A 120 -9.97 -6.61 -13.21
C LYS A 120 -8.80 -6.10 -14.05
N VAL A 121 -8.02 -5.14 -13.54
CA VAL A 121 -6.81 -4.62 -14.20
C VAL A 121 -5.78 -5.73 -14.41
N ALA A 122 -5.50 -6.55 -13.39
CA ALA A 122 -4.53 -7.65 -13.50
C ALA A 122 -4.99 -8.74 -14.49
N LEU A 123 -6.27 -9.12 -14.44
CA LEU A 123 -6.85 -10.11 -15.36
C LEU A 123 -6.82 -9.62 -16.81
N GLU A 124 -7.15 -8.34 -17.04
CA GLU A 124 -7.12 -7.71 -18.36
C GLU A 124 -5.69 -7.58 -18.92
N ALA A 125 -4.73 -7.26 -18.06
CA ALA A 125 -3.32 -7.12 -18.44
C ALA A 125 -2.56 -8.46 -18.48
N LYS A 126 -3.13 -9.53 -17.90
CA LYS A 126 -2.52 -10.86 -17.75
C LYS A 126 -1.16 -10.82 -17.03
N VAL A 127 -1.09 -10.08 -15.94
CA VAL A 127 0.14 -9.88 -15.15
C VAL A 127 0.03 -10.50 -13.74
N PRO A 128 1.15 -10.86 -13.10
CA PRO A 128 1.13 -11.27 -11.71
C PRO A 128 0.76 -10.10 -10.78
N ILE A 129 0.15 -10.44 -9.64
CA ILE A 129 -0.08 -9.51 -8.53
C ILE A 129 0.93 -9.79 -7.43
N ILE A 130 1.62 -8.76 -6.93
CA ILE A 130 2.56 -8.88 -5.82
C ILE A 130 1.99 -8.12 -4.61
N PRO A 131 1.63 -8.82 -3.52
CA PRO A 131 1.13 -8.17 -2.32
C PRO A 131 2.28 -7.47 -1.57
N VAL A 132 2.05 -6.25 -1.10
CA VAL A 132 3.06 -5.44 -0.41
C VAL A 132 2.50 -4.85 0.88
N PHE A 133 3.21 -5.06 1.99
CA PHE A 133 2.81 -4.53 3.30
C PHE A 133 3.97 -3.78 3.96
N THR A 134 3.70 -2.63 4.58
CA THR A 134 4.71 -1.88 5.34
C THR A 134 4.38 -1.88 6.82
N THR A 135 5.28 -2.47 7.61
CA THR A 135 5.23 -2.47 9.07
C THR A 135 5.29 -1.04 9.61
N ASN A 136 4.50 -0.75 10.65
CA ASN A 136 4.41 0.54 11.35
C ASN A 136 3.90 1.73 10.51
N ILE A 137 3.32 1.51 9.32
CA ILE A 137 2.81 2.62 8.50
C ILE A 137 1.68 3.40 9.19
N ARG A 138 0.85 2.73 10.01
CA ARG A 138 -0.16 3.38 10.86
C ARG A 138 0.42 3.95 12.15
N GLU A 139 1.66 3.65 12.51
CA GLU A 139 2.32 4.24 13.66
C GLU A 139 3.12 5.49 13.27
N SER A 140 3.53 5.60 12.02
CA SER A 140 4.11 6.84 11.47
C SER A 140 3.07 7.95 11.37
N PHE A 141 1.89 7.64 10.81
CA PHE A 141 0.75 8.56 10.70
C PHE A 141 -0.57 7.87 11.02
N ARG A 142 -1.45 8.55 11.77
CA ARG A 142 -2.79 8.09 12.13
C ARG A 142 -3.84 9.12 11.79
N SER A 143 -4.98 8.62 11.33
CA SER A 143 -6.20 9.41 11.27
C SER A 143 -6.83 9.48 12.66
N VAL A 144 -7.38 10.64 13.01
CA VAL A 144 -8.11 10.82 14.27
C VAL A 144 -9.34 9.90 14.30
N SER A 145 -9.48 9.12 15.37
CA SER A 145 -10.58 8.18 15.56
C SER A 145 -11.78 8.77 16.33
N LEU A 146 -11.60 9.95 16.95
CA LEU A 146 -12.67 10.67 17.65
C LEU A 146 -13.82 10.99 16.70
N ALA A 147 -15.06 10.86 17.17
CA ALA A 147 -16.27 11.15 16.37
C ALA A 147 -16.34 10.38 15.03
N ARG A 148 -15.78 9.17 14.94
CA ARG A 148 -15.75 8.32 13.73
C ARG A 148 -17.07 8.28 12.95
N ARG A 149 -18.22 8.21 13.63
CA ARG A 149 -19.54 8.19 12.99
C ARG A 149 -19.82 9.49 12.21
N LEU A 150 -19.45 10.64 12.76
CA LEU A 150 -19.58 11.94 12.10
C LEU A 150 -18.71 12.00 10.85
N TRP A 151 -17.42 11.64 10.97
CA TRP A 151 -16.50 11.60 9.83
C TRP A 151 -16.96 10.65 8.72
N LEU A 152 -17.48 9.48 9.09
CA LEU A 152 -18.06 8.54 8.13
C LEU A 152 -19.25 9.16 7.39
N LYS A 153 -20.17 9.84 8.11
CA LYS A 153 -21.30 10.53 7.48
C LYS A 153 -20.81 11.59 6.48
N ILE A 154 -19.88 12.45 6.88
CA ILE A 154 -19.36 13.51 6.01
C ILE A 154 -18.64 12.92 4.79
N TYR A 155 -17.79 11.90 4.99
CA TYR A 155 -17.13 11.21 3.89
C TYR A 155 -18.12 10.53 2.94
N THR A 156 -19.19 9.91 3.46
CA THR A 156 -20.19 9.28 2.60
C THR A 156 -20.91 10.28 1.70
N LEU A 157 -21.12 11.51 2.19
CA LEU A 157 -21.77 12.60 1.47
C LEU A 157 -20.84 13.31 0.49
N THR A 158 -19.63 13.68 0.93
CA THR A 158 -18.71 14.56 0.17
C THR A 158 -17.65 13.80 -0.61
N LYS A 159 -17.31 12.57 -0.21
CA LYS A 159 -16.14 11.79 -0.66
C LYS A 159 -14.78 12.46 -0.44
N LEU A 160 -14.73 13.61 0.25
CA LEU A 160 -13.50 14.34 0.51
C LEU A 160 -12.74 13.75 1.71
N PRO A 161 -11.40 13.71 1.67
CA PRO A 161 -10.57 13.18 2.75
C PRO A 161 -10.34 14.19 3.87
N ILE A 162 -11.37 14.51 4.64
CA ILE A 162 -11.32 15.58 5.64
C ILE A 162 -10.95 15.10 7.06
N VAL A 163 -10.77 13.79 7.27
CA VAL A 163 -10.41 13.27 8.60
C VAL A 163 -9.01 13.77 8.97
N PRO A 164 -8.84 14.52 10.08
CA PRO A 164 -7.54 15.02 10.48
C PRO A 164 -6.54 13.87 10.68
N ILE A 165 -5.31 14.09 10.21
CA ILE A 165 -4.19 13.16 10.36
C ILE A 165 -3.18 13.79 11.32
N TYR A 166 -2.66 12.99 12.25
CA TYR A 166 -1.54 13.35 13.12
C TYR A 166 -0.44 12.30 12.97
N GLY A 167 0.80 12.70 13.26
CA GLY A 167 1.95 11.81 13.15
C GLY A 167 3.17 12.53 12.64
N GLY A 168 3.93 11.85 11.77
CA GLY A 168 5.31 12.19 11.47
C GLY A 168 6.25 11.59 12.52
N PHE A 169 5.80 10.56 13.23
CA PHE A 169 6.63 9.88 14.21
C PHE A 169 7.76 9.15 13.49
N PRO A 170 9.01 9.30 13.97
CA PRO A 170 10.16 8.66 13.36
C PRO A 170 10.18 7.18 13.75
N VAL A 171 9.18 6.40 13.37
CA VAL A 171 9.20 4.94 13.54
C VAL A 171 10.03 4.29 12.43
N LYS A 172 10.48 3.06 12.63
CA LYS A 172 11.13 2.30 11.55
C LYS A 172 10.05 1.68 10.66
N LEU A 173 10.15 1.95 9.36
CA LEU A 173 9.27 1.42 8.33
C LEU A 173 9.97 0.27 7.61
N ARG A 174 9.32 -0.90 7.55
CA ARG A 174 9.83 -2.05 6.80
C ARG A 174 8.79 -2.50 5.80
N THR A 175 9.09 -2.34 4.52
CA THR A 175 8.24 -2.85 3.44
C THR A 175 8.58 -4.31 3.15
N HIS A 176 7.55 -5.13 3.10
CA HIS A 176 7.61 -6.56 2.84
C HIS A 176 6.94 -6.82 1.50
N VAL A 177 7.75 -7.18 0.51
CA VAL A 177 7.29 -7.61 -0.81
C VAL A 177 6.99 -9.10 -0.73
N GLY A 178 5.72 -9.47 -0.86
CA GLY A 178 5.28 -10.87 -0.79
C GLY A 178 5.59 -11.65 -2.06
N GLU A 179 5.20 -12.93 -2.06
CA GLU A 179 5.36 -13.80 -3.22
C GLU A 179 4.41 -13.39 -4.36
N PRO A 180 4.87 -13.41 -5.62
CA PRO A 180 4.00 -13.12 -6.76
C PRO A 180 2.85 -14.13 -6.86
N ILE A 181 1.63 -13.63 -6.95
CA ILE A 181 0.45 -14.40 -7.32
C ILE A 181 0.38 -14.41 -8.85
N PRO A 182 0.68 -15.55 -9.51
CA PRO A 182 0.70 -15.61 -10.96
C PRO A 182 -0.70 -15.37 -11.55
N TYR A 183 -0.72 -14.92 -12.80
CA TYR A 183 -1.96 -14.80 -13.55
C TYR A 183 -2.64 -16.18 -13.69
N ASP A 184 -3.95 -16.21 -13.42
CA ASP A 184 -4.81 -17.37 -13.62
C ASP A 184 -6.09 -16.90 -14.30
N GLY A 185 -6.27 -17.30 -15.57
CA GLY A 185 -7.41 -16.94 -16.39
C GLY A 185 -8.74 -17.56 -15.93
N ASN A 186 -8.71 -18.54 -15.02
CA ASN A 186 -9.91 -19.18 -14.50
C ASN A 186 -10.51 -18.44 -13.29
N LEU A 187 -9.78 -17.51 -12.69
CA LEU A 187 -10.25 -16.76 -11.53
C LEU A 187 -11.18 -15.62 -11.95
N THR A 188 -12.34 -15.53 -11.30
CA THR A 188 -13.15 -14.31 -11.38
C THR A 188 -12.46 -13.17 -10.62
N PRO A 189 -12.78 -11.89 -10.92
CA PRO A 189 -12.26 -10.75 -10.16
C PRO A 189 -12.51 -10.85 -8.65
N GLU A 190 -13.64 -11.43 -8.23
CA GLU A 190 -14.00 -11.66 -6.84
C GLU A 190 -13.10 -12.70 -6.18
N GLN A 191 -12.84 -13.82 -6.87
CA GLN A 191 -11.95 -14.88 -6.36
C GLN A 191 -10.51 -14.38 -6.27
N LEU A 192 -10.02 -13.69 -7.30
CA LEU A 192 -8.70 -13.08 -7.28
C LEU A 192 -8.59 -12.03 -6.18
N GLN A 193 -9.63 -11.21 -5.96
CA GLN A 193 -9.63 -10.24 -4.88
C GLN A 193 -9.49 -10.89 -3.50
N LYS A 194 -10.23 -11.99 -3.24
CA LYS A 194 -10.12 -12.73 -1.98
C LYS A 194 -8.75 -13.37 -1.80
N LYS A 195 -8.19 -13.95 -2.87
CA LYS A 195 -6.85 -14.56 -2.85
C LYS A 195 -5.77 -13.55 -2.49
N VAL A 196 -5.82 -12.36 -3.11
CA VAL A 196 -4.86 -11.27 -2.84
C VAL A 196 -5.07 -10.68 -1.45
N ALA A 197 -6.32 -10.53 -1.00
CA ALA A 197 -6.64 -10.09 0.36
C ALA A 197 -6.04 -11.04 1.42
N ALA A 198 -6.24 -12.35 1.25
CA ALA A 198 -5.68 -13.36 2.14
C ALA A 198 -4.15 -13.29 2.21
N SER A 199 -3.47 -13.20 1.07
CA SER A 199 -2.01 -13.08 1.05
C SER A 199 -1.50 -11.79 1.69
N LEU A 200 -2.20 -10.67 1.51
CA LEU A 200 -1.84 -9.42 2.19
C LEU A 200 -2.12 -9.47 3.70
N GLU A 201 -3.20 -10.12 4.12
CA GLU A 201 -3.51 -10.37 5.53
C GLU A 201 -2.45 -11.27 6.18
N GLU A 202 -1.97 -12.29 5.49
CA GLU A 202 -0.84 -13.13 5.93
C GLU A 202 0.43 -12.30 6.14
N LEU A 203 0.77 -11.37 5.22
CA LEU A 203 1.88 -10.45 5.41
C LEU A 203 1.69 -9.56 6.66
N ILE A 204 0.48 -9.03 6.86
CA ILE A 204 0.15 -8.21 8.04
C ILE A 204 0.31 -9.05 9.32
N VAL A 205 -0.27 -10.25 9.35
CA VAL A 205 -0.18 -11.16 10.50
C VAL A 205 1.26 -11.57 10.76
N LYS A 206 2.07 -11.77 9.74
CA LYS A 206 3.48 -12.15 9.91
C LYS A 206 4.33 -11.00 10.46
N HIS A 207 4.13 -9.79 9.95
CA HIS A 207 5.08 -8.69 10.14
C HIS A 207 4.63 -7.60 11.12
N GLN A 208 3.33 -7.47 11.41
CA GLN A 208 2.79 -6.44 12.30
C GLN A 208 2.38 -7.02 13.66
N LYS A 209 2.72 -6.31 14.73
CA LYS A 209 2.14 -6.56 16.07
C LYS A 209 0.83 -5.78 16.21
N ILE A 210 -0.23 -6.49 16.59
CA ILE A 210 -1.60 -5.97 16.71
C ILE A 210 -2.07 -6.09 18.17
N PRO A 211 -2.70 -5.05 18.77
CA PRO A 211 -2.87 -3.72 18.20
C PRO A 211 -1.52 -2.99 18.04
N GLY A 212 -1.39 -2.22 16.96
CA GLY A 212 -0.26 -1.34 16.70
C GLY A 212 -0.12 -0.26 17.79
N SER A 213 1.11 0.04 18.17
CA SER A 213 1.43 0.99 19.24
C SER A 213 2.57 1.90 18.80
N ILE A 214 2.34 3.23 18.85
CA ILE A 214 3.34 4.22 18.48
C ILE A 214 4.57 4.11 19.38
N LEU A 215 4.39 3.98 20.70
CA LEU A 215 5.49 3.85 21.65
C LEU A 215 6.34 2.61 21.35
N ARG A 216 5.71 1.46 21.08
CA ARG A 216 6.43 0.24 20.70
C ARG A 216 7.17 0.42 19.38
N ALA A 217 6.54 1.01 18.38
CA ALA A 217 7.16 1.25 17.07
C ALA A 217 8.35 2.23 17.15
N LEU A 218 8.33 3.18 18.08
CA LEU A 218 9.47 4.07 18.37
C LEU A 218 10.62 3.31 19.05
N ILE A 219 10.33 2.43 20.00
CA ILE A 219 11.34 1.56 20.62
C ILE A 219 11.96 0.62 19.57
N GLU A 220 11.11 0.02 18.72
CA GLU A 220 11.49 -0.89 17.63
C GLU A 220 12.36 -0.25 16.53
N ARG A 221 12.50 1.08 16.55
CA ARG A 221 13.48 1.77 15.69
C ARG A 221 14.92 1.56 16.15
N ILE A 222 15.13 1.46 17.46
CA ILE A 222 16.47 1.36 18.06
C ILE A 222 16.77 -0.10 18.40
N TYR A 223 15.76 -0.84 18.87
CA TYR A 223 15.90 -2.20 19.35
C TYR A 223 14.79 -3.09 18.79
N GLU A 224 15.14 -4.12 18.02
CA GLU A 224 14.15 -5.08 17.52
C GLU A 224 13.60 -5.93 18.67
N VAL A 225 12.34 -5.70 19.03
CA VAL A 225 11.61 -6.58 19.93
C VAL A 225 11.06 -7.74 19.10
N PRO A 226 11.45 -9.00 19.35
CA PRO A 226 10.89 -10.15 18.64
C PRO A 226 9.37 -10.17 18.75
N LYS A 227 8.69 -10.68 17.72
CA LYS A 227 7.28 -11.03 17.82
C LYS A 227 7.20 -12.42 18.47
N GLU A 228 6.53 -12.53 19.62
CA GLU A 228 6.20 -13.84 20.18
C GLU A 228 5.43 -14.64 19.13
N LYS A 229 5.87 -15.88 18.88
CA LYS A 229 5.15 -16.78 17.99
C LYS A 229 3.79 -17.01 18.63
N SER A 230 2.71 -16.65 17.93
CA SER A 230 1.38 -17.10 18.30
C SER A 230 1.38 -18.62 18.19
N GLU A 231 1.24 -19.31 19.32
CA GLU A 231 0.94 -20.76 19.39
C GLU A 231 -0.37 -21.09 18.67
#